data_AF-A0A9Q0T0D5-F1
#
_entry.id   AF-A0A9Q0T0D5-F1
#
_cell.length_a   1.000
_cell.length_b   1.000
_cell.length_c   1.000
_cell.angle_alpha   90.00
_cell.angle_beta   90.00
_cell.angle_gamma   90.00
#
_symmetry.space_group_name_H-M   'P 1'
#
loop_
_entity.id
_entity.type
_entity.pdbx_description
1 polymer ?
#
loop_
_entity_poly.entity_id
_entity_poly.type
_entity_poly.pdbx_seq_one_letter_code
_entity_poly.pdbx_strand_id
1 'polypeptide(L)'
;MNLAQRRVSSSIPQVFGFGRSFNSSLDSSSVAHGIHVFQCPDAVGIVAKLSDCIASRGGNILGADVFVPHNKNVFYSRSEFIFRPR
;
A
#
# COMPACT_ATOMS: atom_id res chain seq x y z
N MET A 1 3.73 5.04 27.29
CA MET A 1 3.54 3.74 26.61
C MET A 1 3.94 3.86 25.15
N ASN A 2 5.06 3.25 24.76
CA ASN A 2 5.64 3.35 23.41
C ASN A 2 4.78 2.59 22.38
N LEU A 3 4.35 3.30 21.33
CA LEU A 3 3.64 2.73 20.17
C LEU A 3 4.68 2.01 19.31
N ALA A 4 4.70 0.68 19.33
CA ALA A 4 5.63 -0.11 18.52
C ALA A 4 5.22 -0.07 17.04
N GLN A 5 5.67 0.97 16.32
CA GLN A 5 5.63 0.99 14.85
C GLN A 5 6.61 -0.07 14.33
N ARG A 6 6.10 -1.20 13.84
CA ARG A 6 6.92 -2.18 13.10
C ARG A 6 7.13 -1.65 11.68
N ARG A 7 8.14 -0.80 11.52
CA ARG A 7 8.60 -0.26 10.24
C ARG A 7 9.58 -1.26 9.62
N VAL A 8 9.28 -1.79 8.43
CA VAL A 8 10.31 -2.38 7.54
C VAL A 8 10.84 -1.20 6.72
N SER A 9 12.02 -0.70 7.09
CA SER A 9 12.55 0.58 6.61
C SER A 9 13.25 0.43 5.26
N SER A 10 12.64 0.94 4.19
CA SER A 10 13.36 1.53 3.07
C SER A 10 13.28 3.06 3.21
N SER A 11 14.44 3.70 3.32
CA SER A 11 14.56 5.13 3.62
C SER A 11 14.25 5.98 2.39
N ILE A 12 13.06 6.58 2.34
CA ILE A 12 12.69 7.63 1.39
C ILE A 12 11.96 8.75 2.18
N PRO A 13 12.39 10.03 2.07
CA PRO A 13 11.86 11.11 2.90
C PRO A 13 10.42 11.49 2.49
N GLN A 14 9.52 11.53 3.47
CA GLN A 14 8.11 11.89 3.27
C GLN A 14 7.90 13.40 3.32
N VAL A 15 7.44 13.99 2.22
CA VAL A 15 6.87 15.34 2.17
C VAL A 15 5.35 15.21 2.02
N PHE A 16 4.63 15.74 3.01
CA PHE A 16 3.17 15.88 3.00
C PHE A 16 2.74 16.79 1.83
N GLY A 17 1.79 16.33 1.01
CA GLY A 17 1.18 17.14 -0.05
C GLY A 17 -0.04 16.43 -0.65
N PHE A 18 -1.22 16.94 -0.32
CA PHE A 18 -2.53 16.52 -0.81
C PHE A 18 -2.65 16.80 -2.33
N GLY A 19 -3.18 15.83 -3.09
CA GLY A 19 -3.76 16.03 -4.43
C GLY A 19 -2.79 16.01 -5.62
N ARG A 20 -2.78 14.91 -6.38
CA ARG A 20 -2.34 14.90 -7.78
C ARG A 20 -3.31 14.04 -8.58
N SER A 21 -4.01 14.65 -9.54
CA SER A 21 -4.73 13.92 -10.58
C SER A 21 -3.70 13.32 -11.53
N PHE A 22 -3.66 12.00 -11.64
CA PHE A 22 -2.70 11.30 -12.49
C PHE A 22 -3.36 11.03 -13.85
N ASN A 23 -3.16 11.93 -14.81
CA ASN A 23 -3.34 11.59 -16.22
C ASN A 23 -2.12 10.78 -16.65
N SER A 24 -2.19 9.45 -16.57
CA SER A 24 -1.23 8.57 -17.21
C SER A 24 -1.76 8.20 -18.61
N SER A 25 -1.25 8.87 -19.65
CA SER A 25 -1.30 8.33 -21.01
C SER A 25 -0.45 7.06 -21.00
N LEU A 26 -1.10 5.90 -20.85
CA LEU A 26 -0.46 4.61 -20.71
C LEU A 26 -0.03 4.09 -22.09
N ASP A 27 1.25 4.22 -22.41
CA ASP A 27 1.87 3.35 -23.39
C ASP A 27 1.79 1.91 -22.85
N SER A 28 1.25 0.99 -23.66
CA SER A 28 0.99 -0.43 -23.33
C SER A 28 2.23 -1.25 -22.96
N SER A 29 3.43 -0.67 -23.08
CA SER A 29 4.71 -1.26 -22.66
C SER A 29 5.25 -0.72 -21.34
N SER A 30 4.62 0.28 -20.74
CA SER A 30 5.14 0.98 -19.56
C SER A 30 4.72 0.30 -18.24
N VAL A 31 5.67 0.20 -17.31
CA VAL A 31 5.39 -0.25 -15.95
C VAL A 31 4.74 0.91 -15.21
N ALA A 32 3.50 0.72 -14.77
CA ALA A 32 2.73 1.70 -14.01
C ALA A 32 3.02 1.58 -12.52
N HIS A 33 2.95 2.70 -11.81
CA HIS A 33 3.08 2.78 -10.37
C HIS A 33 1.70 2.90 -9.71
N GLY A 34 1.41 2.07 -8.73
CA GLY A 34 0.13 1.98 -8.02
C GLY A 34 0.29 2.19 -6.52
N ILE A 35 -0.71 2.85 -5.93
CA ILE A 35 -0.84 3.01 -4.48
C ILE A 35 -2.24 2.55 -4.09
N HIS A 36 -2.34 1.61 -3.16
CA HIS A 36 -3.60 1.13 -2.61
C HIS A 36 -3.68 1.48 -1.13
N VAL A 37 -4.68 2.27 -0.75
CA VAL A 37 -5.00 2.60 0.65
C VAL A 37 -6.24 1.82 1.04
N PHE A 38 -6.18 1.12 2.17
CA PHE A 38 -7.23 0.21 2.61
C PHE A 38 -7.55 0.40 4.09
N GLN A 39 -8.83 0.33 4.42
CA GLN A 39 -9.36 0.39 5.78
C GLN A 39 -10.44 -0.69 5.96
N CYS A 40 -10.36 -1.47 7.03
CA CYS A 40 -11.39 -2.46 7.37
C CYS A 40 -11.36 -2.80 8.88
N PRO A 41 -12.36 -3.51 9.44
CA PRO A 41 -12.24 -4.09 10.76
C PRO A 41 -11.02 -5.03 10.86
N ASP A 42 -10.29 -4.96 11.97
CA ASP A 42 -9.07 -5.75 12.12
C ASP A 42 -9.36 -7.24 12.27
N ALA A 43 -8.64 -8.05 11.48
CA ALA A 43 -8.81 -9.48 11.38
C ALA A 43 -7.49 -10.14 10.92
N VAL A 44 -7.27 -11.38 11.34
CA VAL A 44 -6.10 -12.15 10.91
C VAL A 44 -6.16 -12.41 9.40
N GLY A 45 -5.03 -12.23 8.73
CA GLY A 45 -4.86 -12.55 7.30
C GLY A 45 -5.17 -11.41 6.32
N ILE A 46 -5.50 -10.20 6.78
CA ILE A 46 -5.73 -9.05 5.88
C ILE A 46 -4.51 -8.78 5.00
N VAL A 47 -3.31 -8.72 5.58
CA VAL A 47 -2.06 -8.45 4.85
C VAL A 47 -1.83 -9.50 3.76
N ALA A 48 -2.03 -10.79 4.08
CA ALA A 48 -1.88 -11.88 3.12
C ALA A 48 -2.88 -11.76 1.95
N LYS A 49 -4.16 -11.48 2.26
CA LYS A 49 -5.18 -11.28 1.22
C LYS A 49 -4.87 -10.09 0.30
N LEU A 50 -4.38 -8.98 0.86
CA LEU A 50 -3.99 -7.81 0.08
C LEU A 50 -2.77 -8.10 -0.80
N SER A 51 -1.75 -8.78 -0.27
CA SER A 51 -0.57 -9.15 -1.06
C SER A 51 -0.92 -10.12 -2.18
N ASP A 52 -1.76 -11.12 -1.91
CA ASP A 52 -2.19 -12.11 -2.91
C ASP A 52 -3.03 -11.44 -4.01
N CYS A 53 -3.89 -10.49 -3.65
CA CYS A 53 -4.68 -9.72 -4.63
C CYS A 53 -3.79 -8.87 -5.56
N ILE A 54 -2.76 -8.22 -5.02
CA ILE A 54 -1.81 -7.42 -5.83
C ILE A 54 -0.96 -8.35 -6.71
N ALA A 55 -0.40 -9.42 -6.13
CA ALA A 55 0.44 -10.37 -6.85
C ALA A 55 -0.31 -11.11 -7.96
N SER A 56 -1.57 -11.53 -7.72
CA SER A 56 -2.41 -12.21 -8.73
C SER A 56 -2.73 -11.34 -9.95
N ARG A 57 -2.59 -10.01 -9.81
CA ARG A 57 -2.73 -9.03 -10.91
C ARG A 57 -1.41 -8.64 -11.56
N GLY A 58 -0.31 -9.33 -11.21
CA GLY A 58 1.03 -9.04 -11.71
C GLY A 58 1.67 -7.81 -11.05
N GLY A 59 1.18 -7.38 -9.89
CA GLY A 59 1.77 -6.30 -9.12
C GLY A 59 2.97 -6.79 -8.30
N ASN A 60 4.06 -6.03 -8.33
CA ASN A 60 5.22 -6.21 -7.46
C ASN A 60 5.22 -5.12 -6.38
N ILE A 61 5.07 -5.52 -5.12
CA ILE A 61 5.00 -4.59 -3.98
C ILE A 61 6.39 -4.01 -3.70
N LEU A 62 6.48 -2.68 -3.67
CA LEU A 62 7.68 -1.91 -3.33
C LEU A 62 7.75 -1.60 -1.84
N GLY A 63 6.60 -1.41 -1.19
CA GLY A 63 6.50 -1.11 0.23
C GLY A 63 5.08 -1.19 0.75
N ALA A 64 4.94 -1.42 2.05
CA ALA A 64 3.64 -1.42 2.73
C ALA A 64 3.76 -0.84 4.14
N ASP A 65 2.92 0.15 4.43
CA ASP A 65 2.73 0.71 5.76
C ASP A 65 1.44 0.13 6.35
N VAL A 66 1.49 -0.36 7.59
CA VAL A 66 0.34 -0.90 8.32
C VAL A 66 0.20 -0.17 9.65
N PHE A 67 -1.03 0.24 9.96
CA PHE A 67 -1.37 0.89 11.22
C PHE A 67 -2.63 0.25 11.82
N VAL A 68 -2.49 -0.28 13.04
CA VAL A 68 -3.59 -0.88 13.81
C VAL A 68 -3.65 -0.17 15.16
N PRO A 69 -4.58 0.80 15.35
CA PRO A 69 -4.78 1.44 16.64
C PRO A 69 -5.25 0.45 17.71
N HIS A 70 -4.57 0.45 18.86
CA HIS A 70 -4.78 -0.51 19.95
C HIS A 70 -6.24 -0.63 20.43
N ASN A 71 -7.02 0.46 20.39
CA ASN A 71 -8.36 0.52 20.97
C ASN A 71 -9.49 0.70 19.95
N LYS A 72 -9.26 0.48 18.66
CA LYS A 72 -10.28 0.77 17.62
C LYS A 72 -10.67 -0.40 16.73
N ASN A 73 -10.14 -1.62 16.91
CA ASN A 73 -10.42 -2.81 16.07
C ASN A 73 -10.53 -2.48 14.55
N VAL A 74 -9.69 -1.58 14.08
CA VAL A 74 -9.65 -1.15 12.68
C VAL A 74 -8.23 -1.33 12.20
N PHE A 75 -8.10 -1.85 10.99
CA PHE A 75 -6.87 -2.03 10.26
C PHE A 75 -6.77 -0.95 9.18
N TYR A 76 -5.63 -0.27 9.11
CA TYR A 76 -5.28 0.65 8.03
C TYR A 76 -4.02 0.15 7.34
N SER A 77 -3.98 0.25 6.02
CA SER A 77 -2.75 0.01 5.27
C SER A 77 -2.62 0.91 4.05
N ARG A 78 -1.37 1.21 3.69
CA ARG A 78 -0.98 1.79 2.40
C ARG A 78 0.03 0.85 1.76
N SER A 79 -0.26 0.34 0.58
CA SER A 79 0.65 -0.49 -0.21
C SER A 79 1.04 0.25 -1.48
N GLU A 80 2.32 0.20 -1.81
CA GLU A 80 2.93 0.79 -3.00
C GLU A 80 3.45 -0.35 -3.87
N PHE A 81 3.12 -0.37 -5.15
CA PHE A 81 3.46 -1.45 -6.06
C PHE A 81 3.62 -0.96 -7.48
N ILE A 82 4.36 -1.72 -8.29
CA ILE A 82 4.43 -1.52 -9.74
C ILE A 82 3.69 -2.65 -10.43
N PHE A 83 3.02 -2.36 -11.54
CA PHE A 83 2.30 -3.35 -12.33
C PHE A 83 2.33 -3.00 -13.81
N ARG A 84 2.06 -3.98 -14.67
CA ARG A 84 1.82 -3.72 -16.09
C ARG A 84 0.30 -3.71 -16.34
N PRO A 85 -0.30 -2.56 -16.66
CA PRO A 85 -1.69 -2.52 -17.08
C PRO A 85 -1.83 -3.29 -18.39
N ARG A 86 -2.92 -4.07 -18.49
CA ARG A 86 -3.31 -4.74 -19.73
C ARG A 86 -4.16 -3.82 -20.58
#